data_AF-A0A811PQ13-F1
#
_entry.id   AF-A0A811PQ13-F1
#
_cell.length_a   1.000
_cell.length_b   1.000
_cell.length_c   1.000
_cell.angle_alpha   90.00
_cell.angle_beta   90.00
_cell.angle_gamma   90.00
#
_symmetry.space_group_name_H-M   'P 1'
#
loop_
_entity.id
_entity.type
_entity.pdbx_description
1 polymer ?
#
loop_
_entity_poly.entity_id
_entity_poly.type
_entity_poly.pdbx_seq_one_letter_code
_entity_poly.pdbx_strand_id
1 'polypeptide(L)'
;MGIHEDSRPSGALGGLYGEIMATETPMLEAHPLQPLIKNLNTALYANSLIGVGIASSLYHTSQGEIRKYLRWADYTMIATSTLCLSRALRDENPKFLMAASTLLLPFQPLMVSAVHTGIMEVSFAKRASIDPELKMAHNLHKMSLLGGALFIADDVFPQTSYLHAAWHLAAALGVGTCNKLLE
;
A
#
# COMPACT_ATOMS: atom_id res chain seq x y z
N MET A 1 72.12 -10.51 -25.89
CA MET A 1 72.60 -11.34 -24.77
C MET A 1 73.04 -10.35 -23.69
N GLY A 2 72.42 -10.13 -22.54
CA GLY A 2 71.28 -10.69 -21.84
C GLY A 2 71.42 -10.20 -20.38
N ILE A 3 70.48 -9.36 -19.94
CA ILE A 3 69.87 -9.23 -18.59
C ILE A 3 70.70 -9.47 -17.32
N HIS A 4 70.69 -8.49 -16.39
CA HIS A 4 70.01 -8.61 -15.09
C HIS A 4 69.92 -7.24 -14.36
N GLU A 5 68.78 -6.55 -14.41
CA GLU A 5 68.43 -5.44 -13.51
C GLU A 5 67.38 -5.90 -12.48
N ASP A 6 67.61 -5.49 -11.24
CA ASP A 6 66.87 -5.82 -10.02
C ASP A 6 65.39 -5.43 -10.11
N SER A 7 64.50 -6.41 -9.96
CA SER A 7 63.05 -6.21 -9.93
C SER A 7 62.54 -6.40 -8.50
N ARG A 8 62.40 -5.29 -7.76
CA ARG A 8 61.57 -5.24 -6.54
C ARG A 8 60.42 -4.25 -6.74
N PRO A 9 59.15 -4.68 -6.63
CA PRO A 9 58.01 -3.78 -6.77
C PRO A 9 57.86 -2.88 -5.53
N SER A 10 58.01 -1.57 -5.75
CA SER A 10 57.52 -0.52 -4.85
C SER A 10 56.01 -0.41 -5.00
N GLY A 11 55.25 -0.89 -4.03
CA GLY A 11 53.78 -0.77 -4.07
C GLY A 11 53.08 -1.67 -3.07
N ALA A 12 53.14 -1.35 -1.77
CA ALA A 12 52.34 -2.05 -0.77
C ALA A 12 52.00 -1.23 0.49
N LEU A 13 52.12 0.11 0.47
CA LEU A 13 51.80 0.94 1.65
C LEU A 13 50.94 2.19 1.34
N GLY A 14 50.31 2.25 0.16
CA GLY A 14 49.36 3.32 -0.20
C GLY A 14 47.88 2.97 -0.01
N GLY A 15 47.55 1.71 0.32
CA GLY A 15 46.16 1.23 0.31
C GLY A 15 45.39 1.35 1.62
N LEU A 16 46.06 1.51 2.77
CA LEU A 16 45.38 1.43 4.08
C LEU A 16 45.09 2.78 4.75
N TYR A 17 45.56 3.90 4.19
CA TYR A 17 45.26 5.24 4.72
C TYR A 17 44.23 6.01 3.88
N GLY A 18 43.88 5.52 2.69
CA GLY A 18 42.81 6.09 1.86
C GLY A 18 41.40 5.60 2.22
N GLU A 19 41.30 4.52 3.00
CA GLU A 19 40.02 3.83 3.25
C GLU A 19 39.41 4.12 4.63
N ILE A 20 40.11 4.88 5.48
CA ILE A 20 39.66 5.23 6.85
C ILE A 20 39.24 6.71 6.99
N MET A 21 39.57 7.57 6.02
CA MET A 21 39.18 8.99 6.01
C MET A 21 38.03 9.33 5.04
N ALA A 22 37.27 8.32 4.58
CA ALA A 22 35.96 8.52 3.96
C ALA A 22 34.82 8.40 4.98
N THR A 23 35.17 8.39 6.28
CA THR A 23 34.25 8.55 7.40
C THR A 23 34.19 10.03 7.74
N GLU A 24 32.99 10.60 7.64
CA GLU A 24 32.57 11.89 8.21
C GLU A 24 32.80 13.17 7.39
N THR A 25 31.91 13.37 6.41
CA THR A 25 31.21 14.66 6.29
C THR A 25 29.70 14.39 6.20
N PRO A 26 28.89 14.73 7.23
CA PRO A 26 27.44 14.64 7.13
C PRO A 26 26.96 15.87 6.36
N MET A 27 26.92 15.75 5.03
CA MET A 27 26.13 16.67 4.22
C MET A 27 24.66 16.33 4.46
N LEU A 28 23.95 17.33 4.99
CA LEU A 28 22.55 17.37 5.38
C LEU A 28 21.60 16.90 4.26
N GLU A 29 21.42 15.59 4.09
CA GLU A 29 20.49 15.00 3.11
C GLU A 29 19.34 14.27 3.82
N ALA A 30 18.12 14.60 3.45
CA ALA A 30 16.87 14.12 4.05
C ALA A 30 16.54 12.64 3.71
N HIS A 31 17.51 11.73 3.79
CA HIS A 31 17.45 10.41 3.13
C HIS A 31 17.21 9.14 4.02
N PRO A 32 17.50 9.07 5.34
CA PRO A 32 17.23 7.85 6.11
C PRO A 32 15.77 7.69 6.58
N LEU A 33 14.98 8.78 6.57
CA LEU A 33 13.60 8.77 7.04
C LEU A 33 12.60 8.24 6.00
N GLN A 34 12.86 8.40 4.70
CA GLN A 34 11.93 7.96 3.66
C GLN A 34 11.71 6.44 3.61
N PRO A 35 12.76 5.59 3.65
CA PRO A 35 12.58 4.14 3.75
C PRO A 35 11.80 3.73 5.01
N LEU A 36 12.07 4.40 6.14
CA LEU A 36 11.38 4.15 7.42
C LEU A 36 9.88 4.51 7.35
N ILE A 37 9.55 5.66 6.75
CA ILE A 37 8.16 6.11 6.58
C ILE A 37 7.40 5.18 5.62
N LYS A 38 8.03 4.75 4.52
CA LYS A 38 7.43 3.77 3.60
C LYS A 38 7.13 2.46 4.32
N ASN A 39 8.08 1.94 5.10
CA ASN A 39 7.91 0.72 5.90
C ASN A 39 6.81 0.86 6.97
N LEU A 40 6.72 2.00 7.66
CA LEU A 40 5.66 2.26 8.62
C LEU A 40 4.28 2.32 7.95
N ASN A 41 4.16 3.00 6.80
CA ASN A 41 2.88 3.08 6.08
C ASN A 41 2.43 1.71 5.55
N THR A 42 3.36 0.90 5.04
CA THR A 42 3.08 -0.49 4.64
C THR A 42 2.66 -1.33 5.84
N ALA A 43 3.31 -1.17 6.99
CA ALA A 43 2.91 -1.85 8.23
C ALA A 43 1.51 -1.42 8.71
N LEU A 44 1.19 -0.13 8.63
CA LEU A 44 -0.14 0.39 8.96
C LEU A 44 -1.22 -0.16 8.04
N TYR A 45 -0.93 -0.30 6.74
CA TYR A 45 -1.82 -0.94 5.78
C TYR A 45 -2.02 -2.45 6.07
N ALA A 46 -0.94 -3.17 6.37
CA ALA A 46 -1.04 -4.58 6.74
C ALA A 46 -1.88 -4.77 8.02
N ASN A 47 -1.65 -3.93 9.04
CA ASN A 47 -2.41 -3.96 10.28
C ASN A 47 -3.89 -3.56 10.06
N SER A 48 -4.17 -2.61 9.16
CA SER A 48 -5.56 -2.25 8.85
C SER A 48 -6.32 -3.39 8.16
N LEU A 49 -5.67 -4.22 7.34
CA LEU A 49 -6.29 -5.42 6.76
C LEU A 49 -6.66 -6.46 7.83
N ILE A 50 -5.82 -6.66 8.85
CA ILE A 50 -6.15 -7.50 10.00
C ILE A 50 -7.38 -6.93 10.71
N GLY A 51 -7.41 -5.61 10.92
CA GLY A 51 -8.55 -4.92 11.52
C GLY A 51 -9.85 -5.07 10.72
N VAL A 52 -9.79 -5.03 9.38
CA VAL A 52 -10.94 -5.35 8.50
C VAL A 52 -11.42 -6.78 8.75
N GLY A 53 -10.50 -7.76 8.82
CA GLY A 53 -10.86 -9.15 9.11
C GLY A 53 -11.59 -9.31 10.45
N ILE A 54 -11.11 -8.63 11.50
CA ILE A 54 -11.74 -8.64 12.83
C ILE A 54 -13.13 -7.98 12.78
N ALA A 55 -13.22 -6.76 12.22
CA ALA A 55 -14.49 -6.02 12.14
C ALA A 55 -15.55 -6.76 11.31
N SER A 56 -15.15 -7.30 10.16
CA SER A 56 -15.99 -8.11 9.28
C SER A 56 -16.48 -9.37 10.02
N SER A 57 -15.60 -10.07 10.74
CA SER A 57 -15.99 -11.25 11.52
C SER A 57 -17.03 -10.92 12.59
N LEU A 58 -16.85 -9.82 13.32
CA LEU A 58 -17.82 -9.35 14.31
C LEU A 58 -19.15 -8.98 13.65
N TYR A 59 -19.13 -8.29 12.51
CA TYR A 59 -20.32 -7.97 11.75
C TYR A 59 -21.08 -9.23 11.31
N HIS A 60 -20.42 -10.20 10.70
CA HIS A 60 -21.06 -11.42 10.20
C HIS A 60 -21.57 -12.36 11.29
N THR A 61 -20.94 -12.35 12.46
CA THR A 61 -21.40 -13.14 13.62
C THR A 61 -22.48 -12.43 14.45
N SER A 62 -22.74 -11.15 14.18
CA SER A 62 -23.71 -10.35 14.94
C SER A 62 -25.16 -10.51 14.49
N GLN A 63 -26.07 -10.31 15.44
CA GLN A 63 -27.52 -10.36 15.22
C GLN A 63 -28.23 -9.21 15.95
N GLY A 64 -29.45 -8.87 15.52
CA GLY A 64 -30.25 -7.82 16.15
C GLY A 64 -29.67 -6.42 15.98
N GLU A 65 -29.88 -5.55 16.97
CA GLU A 65 -29.58 -4.11 16.86
C GLU A 65 -28.08 -3.79 16.82
N ILE A 66 -27.21 -4.62 17.42
CA ILE A 66 -25.75 -4.42 17.41
C ILE A 66 -25.16 -4.53 16.00
N ARG A 67 -25.84 -5.25 15.10
CA ARG A 67 -25.42 -5.44 13.71
C ARG A 67 -25.29 -4.13 12.95
N LYS A 68 -26.09 -3.11 13.28
CA LYS A 68 -26.01 -1.78 12.62
C LYS A 68 -24.68 -1.09 12.95
N TYR A 69 -24.27 -1.14 14.22
CA TYR A 69 -23.01 -0.56 14.67
C TYR A 69 -21.81 -1.35 14.14
N LEU A 70 -21.89 -2.68 14.12
CA LEU A 70 -20.81 -3.52 13.60
C LEU A 70 -20.68 -3.42 12.09
N ARG A 71 -21.79 -3.23 11.36
CA ARG A 71 -21.76 -2.90 9.92
C ARG A 71 -21.04 -1.58 9.67
N TRP A 72 -21.37 -0.55 10.46
CA TRP A 72 -20.70 0.73 10.37
C TRP A 72 -19.19 0.60 10.69
N ALA A 73 -18.84 -0.17 11.72
CA ALA A 73 -17.45 -0.43 12.07
C ALA A 73 -16.68 -1.15 10.94
N ASP A 74 -17.29 -2.17 10.33
CA ASP A 74 -16.71 -2.89 9.18
C ASP A 74 -16.46 -1.94 8.00
N TYR A 75 -17.46 -1.14 7.60
CA TYR A 75 -17.31 -0.17 6.51
C TYR A 75 -16.25 0.91 6.81
N THR A 76 -16.20 1.37 8.06
CA THR A 76 -15.18 2.33 8.50
C THR A 76 -13.79 1.72 8.47
N MET A 77 -13.64 0.44 8.81
CA MET A 77 -12.36 -0.26 8.73
C MET A 77 -11.92 -0.53 7.29
N ILE A 78 -12.85 -0.86 6.38
CA ILE A 78 -12.58 -0.96 4.94
C ILE A 78 -12.03 0.37 4.43
N ALA A 79 -12.72 1.47 4.73
CA ALA A 79 -12.31 2.82 4.33
C ALA A 79 -10.95 3.23 4.94
N THR A 80 -10.72 2.87 6.20
CA THR A 80 -9.43 3.09 6.87
C THR A 80 -8.30 2.33 6.16
N SER A 81 -8.55 1.08 5.75
CA SER A 81 -7.57 0.28 5.03
C SER A 81 -7.24 0.88 3.66
N THR A 82 -8.24 1.35 2.91
CA THR A 82 -8.02 2.05 1.63
C THR A 82 -7.23 3.35 1.80
N LEU A 83 -7.49 4.08 2.89
CA LEU A 83 -6.74 5.28 3.27
C LEU A 83 -5.27 4.95 3.62
N CYS A 84 -5.02 3.90 4.41
CA CYS A 84 -3.68 3.42 4.73
C CYS A 84 -2.93 2.96 3.47
N LEU A 85 -3.59 2.25 2.56
CA LEU A 85 -3.03 1.85 1.27
C LEU A 85 -2.62 3.08 0.45
N SER A 86 -3.50 4.07 0.33
CA SER A 86 -3.19 5.31 -0.39
C SER A 86 -2.00 6.07 0.19
N ARG A 87 -1.82 5.99 1.51
CA ARG A 87 -0.68 6.56 2.22
C ARG A 87 0.61 5.77 1.96
N ALA A 88 0.52 4.44 1.91
CA ALA A 88 1.66 3.57 1.61
C ALA A 88 2.14 3.70 0.16
N LEU A 89 1.23 4.01 -0.76
CA LEU A 89 1.52 4.11 -2.20
C LEU A 89 2.13 5.43 -2.66
N ARG A 90 2.11 6.51 -1.86
CA ARG A 90 2.47 7.85 -2.36
C ARG A 90 3.29 8.72 -1.40
N ASP A 91 4.25 9.41 -2.01
CA ASP A 91 4.91 10.65 -1.56
C ASP A 91 4.06 11.93 -1.81
N GLU A 92 3.09 11.90 -2.73
CA GLU A 92 2.45 13.12 -3.28
C GLU A 92 0.99 13.40 -2.86
N ASN A 93 0.41 12.64 -1.92
CA ASN A 93 -0.94 12.99 -1.46
C ASN A 93 -0.87 14.29 -0.64
N PRO A 94 -1.66 15.34 -0.96
CA PRO A 94 -1.67 16.54 -0.14
C PRO A 94 -2.13 16.12 1.27
N LYS A 95 -1.33 16.46 2.29
CA LYS A 95 -1.62 16.15 3.70
C LYS A 95 -3.04 16.56 4.11
N PHE A 96 -3.58 17.57 3.43
CA PHE A 96 -4.97 18.00 3.53
C PHE A 96 -5.99 16.95 3.11
N LEU A 97 -5.82 16.26 1.96
CA LEU A 97 -6.75 15.19 1.56
C LEU A 97 -6.73 14.04 2.56
N MET A 98 -5.55 13.66 3.06
CA MET A 98 -5.44 12.64 4.10
C MET A 98 -6.17 13.05 5.38
N ALA A 99 -5.95 14.29 5.84
CA ALA A 99 -6.62 14.81 7.04
C ALA A 99 -8.14 14.93 6.85
N ALA A 100 -8.59 15.45 5.70
CA ALA A 100 -10.00 15.57 5.36
C ALA A 100 -10.67 14.19 5.31
N SER A 101 -10.05 13.21 4.66
CA SER A 101 -10.55 11.83 4.63
C SER A 101 -10.59 11.18 6.00
N THR A 102 -9.60 11.46 6.88
CA THR A 102 -9.64 10.99 8.28
C THR A 102 -10.79 11.61 9.07
N LEU A 103 -11.11 12.88 8.82
CA LEU A 103 -12.24 13.55 9.47
C LEU A 103 -13.59 13.07 8.92
N LEU A 104 -13.66 12.72 7.64
CA LEU A 104 -14.88 12.26 6.97
C LEU A 104 -15.15 10.76 7.17
N LEU A 105 -14.14 9.98 7.54
CA LEU A 105 -14.21 8.52 7.78
C LEU A 105 -15.44 8.07 8.59
N PRO A 106 -15.75 8.65 9.77
CA PRO A 106 -16.89 8.19 10.58
C PRO A 106 -18.26 8.56 9.98
N PHE A 107 -18.32 9.53 9.06
CA PHE A 107 -19.57 10.05 8.50
C PHE A 107 -19.88 9.48 7.11
N GLN A 108 -18.87 9.34 6.25
CA GLN A 108 -19.02 8.89 4.86
C GLN A 108 -17.90 7.92 4.44
N PRO A 109 -17.80 6.74 5.09
CA PRO A 109 -16.73 5.78 4.81
C PRO A 109 -16.70 5.34 3.34
N LEU A 110 -17.86 5.18 2.68
CA LEU A 110 -17.92 4.76 1.29
C LEU A 110 -17.34 5.79 0.31
N MET A 111 -17.59 7.08 0.56
CA MET A 111 -17.03 8.16 -0.25
C MET A 111 -15.51 8.21 -0.10
N VAL A 112 -15.01 8.09 1.14
CA VAL A 112 -13.58 8.04 1.43
C VAL A 112 -12.93 6.85 0.72
N SER A 113 -13.51 5.65 0.81
CA SER A 113 -13.03 4.47 0.07
C SER A 113 -13.00 4.72 -1.43
N ALA A 114 -14.07 5.26 -2.02
CA ALA A 114 -14.15 5.49 -3.47
C ALA A 114 -13.05 6.45 -3.96
N VAL A 115 -12.86 7.58 -3.27
CA VAL A 115 -11.82 8.56 -3.60
C VAL A 115 -10.43 7.93 -3.52
N HIS A 116 -10.14 7.23 -2.42
CA HIS A 116 -8.82 6.65 -2.17
C HIS A 116 -8.52 5.46 -3.10
N THR A 117 -9.53 4.64 -3.45
CA THR A 117 -9.40 3.61 -4.49
C THR A 117 -9.13 4.23 -5.86
N GLY A 118 -9.80 5.33 -6.22
CA GLY A 118 -9.53 6.05 -7.47
C GLY A 118 -8.09 6.57 -7.56
N ILE A 119 -7.58 7.15 -6.46
CA ILE A 119 -6.18 7.63 -6.40
C ILE A 119 -5.18 6.46 -6.52
N MET A 120 -5.48 5.34 -5.87
CA MET A 120 -4.69 4.12 -5.97
C MET A 120 -4.66 3.61 -7.41
N GLU A 121 -5.80 3.57 -8.10
CA GLU A 121 -5.91 3.08 -9.48
C GLU A 121 -5.14 3.96 -10.45
N VAL A 122 -5.22 5.29 -10.32
CA VAL A 122 -4.39 6.22 -11.11
C VAL A 122 -2.90 5.97 -10.88
N SER A 123 -2.52 5.68 -9.64
CA SER A 123 -1.12 5.39 -9.28
C SER A 123 -0.67 4.04 -9.86
N PHE A 124 -1.54 3.02 -9.84
CA PHE A 124 -1.30 1.73 -10.46
C PHE A 124 -1.14 1.88 -11.98
N ALA A 125 -2.08 2.54 -12.65
CA ALA A 125 -2.03 2.78 -14.10
C ALA A 125 -0.75 3.54 -14.51
N LYS A 126 -0.35 4.57 -13.75
CA LYS A 126 0.90 5.30 -13.99
C LYS A 126 2.11 4.36 -13.90
N ARG A 127 2.22 3.54 -12.85
CA ARG A 127 3.36 2.61 -12.70
C ARG A 127 3.34 1.49 -13.74
N ALA A 128 2.18 0.90 -14.02
CA ALA A 128 2.01 -0.13 -15.06
C ALA A 128 2.29 0.38 -16.48
N SER A 129 2.18 1.69 -16.73
CA SER A 129 2.59 2.27 -18.02
C SER A 129 4.11 2.25 -18.23
N ILE A 130 4.88 2.26 -17.13
CA ILE A 130 6.34 2.29 -17.11
C ILE A 130 6.90 0.87 -16.97
N ASP A 131 6.32 0.06 -16.09
CA ASP A 131 6.80 -1.28 -15.75
C ASP A 131 5.94 -2.39 -16.39
N PRO A 132 6.51 -3.21 -17.31
CA PRO A 132 5.83 -4.34 -17.93
C PRO A 132 5.36 -5.42 -16.93
N GLU A 133 6.06 -5.63 -15.80
CA GLU A 133 5.70 -6.65 -14.82
C GLU A 133 4.39 -6.28 -14.08
N LEU A 134 4.18 -4.98 -13.87
CA LEU A 134 2.95 -4.46 -13.25
C LEU A 134 1.75 -4.45 -14.21
N LYS A 135 1.94 -4.55 -15.53
CA LYS A 135 0.82 -4.54 -16.50
C LYS A 135 -0.13 -5.71 -16.30
N MET A 136 0.40 -6.90 -16.04
CA MET A 136 -0.44 -8.08 -15.81
C MET A 136 -1.20 -7.95 -14.49
N ALA A 137 -0.54 -7.46 -13.43
CA ALA A 137 -1.18 -7.20 -12.15
C ALA A 137 -2.27 -6.11 -12.27
N HIS A 138 -2.04 -5.05 -13.04
CA HIS A 138 -3.00 -3.99 -13.30
C HIS A 138 -4.22 -4.48 -14.10
N ASN A 139 -4.00 -5.33 -15.12
CA ASN A 139 -5.09 -5.92 -15.87
C ASN A 139 -6.00 -6.80 -15.01
N LEU A 140 -5.42 -7.56 -14.08
CA LEU A 140 -6.19 -8.33 -13.09
C LEU A 140 -6.87 -7.41 -12.08
N HIS A 141 -6.19 -6.34 -11.63
CA HIS A 141 -6.75 -5.37 -10.69
C HIS A 141 -8.00 -4.67 -11.26
N LYS A 142 -8.02 -4.31 -12.54
CA LYS A 142 -9.22 -3.74 -13.19
C LYS A 142 -10.45 -4.61 -13.08
N MET A 143 -10.28 -5.94 -13.06
CA MET A 143 -11.41 -6.86 -12.84
C MET A 143 -11.94 -6.78 -11.41
N SER A 144 -11.09 -6.46 -10.44
CA SER A 144 -11.51 -6.23 -9.05
C SER A 144 -12.32 -4.94 -8.86
N LEU A 145 -12.28 -3.98 -9.81
CA LEU A 145 -13.14 -2.79 -9.79
C LEU A 145 -14.62 -3.14 -9.91
N LEU A 146 -14.96 -4.27 -10.54
CA LEU A 146 -16.32 -4.82 -10.50
C LEU A 146 -16.78 -5.10 -9.06
N GLY A 147 -15.84 -5.37 -8.16
CA GLY A 147 -16.09 -5.46 -6.73
C GLY A 147 -16.79 -4.21 -6.21
N GLY A 148 -16.32 -3.00 -6.53
CA GLY A 148 -16.96 -1.76 -6.06
C GLY A 148 -18.43 -1.66 -6.48
N ALA A 149 -18.75 -2.09 -7.71
CA ALA A 149 -20.13 -2.16 -8.18
C ALA A 149 -20.95 -3.24 -7.45
N LEU A 150 -20.36 -4.42 -7.24
CA LEU A 150 -20.98 -5.53 -6.52
C LEU A 150 -21.24 -5.18 -5.04
N PHE A 151 -20.36 -4.39 -4.42
CA PHE A 151 -20.53 -3.90 -3.06
C PHE A 151 -21.73 -2.96 -2.93
N ILE A 152 -21.88 -2.00 -3.86
CA ILE A 152 -23.03 -1.10 -3.88
C ILE A 152 -24.30 -1.91 -4.17
N ALA A 153 -24.24 -2.87 -5.09
CA ALA A 153 -25.38 -3.72 -5.40
C ALA A 153 -25.79 -4.60 -4.21
N ASP A 154 -24.85 -5.12 -3.43
CA ASP A 154 -25.10 -5.87 -2.18
C ASP A 154 -25.77 -4.98 -1.12
N ASP A 155 -25.39 -3.70 -1.02
CA ASP A 155 -26.02 -2.75 -0.09
C ASP A 155 -27.49 -2.45 -0.48
N VAL A 156 -27.78 -2.36 -1.77
CA VAL A 156 -29.16 -2.15 -2.29
C VAL A 156 -30.00 -3.43 -2.24
N PHE A 157 -29.39 -4.58 -2.50
CA PHE A 157 -30.06 -5.88 -2.54
C PHE A 157 -29.46 -6.86 -1.52
N PRO A 158 -29.64 -6.62 -0.21
CA PRO A 158 -29.00 -7.42 0.84
C PRO A 158 -29.49 -8.87 0.92
N GLN A 159 -30.51 -9.24 0.15
CA GLN A 159 -31.09 -10.59 0.10
C GLN A 159 -30.38 -11.52 -0.89
N THR A 160 -29.45 -10.99 -1.70
CA THR A 160 -28.76 -11.78 -2.73
C THR A 160 -27.37 -12.21 -2.26
N SER A 161 -27.27 -13.34 -1.58
CA SER A 161 -26.00 -13.87 -1.06
C SER A 161 -24.89 -14.05 -2.12
N TYR A 162 -25.27 -14.21 -3.39
CA TYR A 162 -24.32 -14.30 -4.50
C TYR A 162 -23.58 -12.99 -4.78
N LEU A 163 -24.23 -11.83 -4.61
CA LEU A 163 -23.57 -10.52 -4.78
C LEU A 163 -22.52 -10.31 -3.70
N HIS A 164 -22.87 -10.64 -2.46
CA HIS A 164 -21.98 -10.60 -1.32
C HIS A 164 -20.71 -11.45 -1.52
N ALA A 165 -20.88 -12.71 -1.95
CA ALA A 165 -19.75 -13.61 -2.22
C ALA A 165 -18.89 -13.11 -3.40
N ALA A 166 -19.51 -12.62 -4.46
CA ALA A 166 -18.82 -12.07 -5.62
C ALA A 166 -18.01 -10.82 -5.25
N TRP A 167 -18.55 -9.95 -4.41
CA TRP A 167 -17.82 -8.80 -3.85
C TRP A 167 -16.60 -9.24 -3.06
N HIS A 168 -16.71 -10.20 -2.14
CA HIS A 168 -15.57 -10.68 -1.35
C HIS A 168 -14.47 -11.28 -2.23
N LEU A 169 -14.84 -12.03 -3.27
CA LEU A 169 -13.88 -12.57 -4.24
C LEU A 169 -13.15 -11.45 -5.00
N ALA A 170 -13.89 -10.46 -5.49
CA ALA A 170 -13.31 -9.32 -6.17
C ALA A 170 -12.40 -8.51 -5.23
N ALA A 171 -12.80 -8.29 -3.98
CA ALA A 171 -11.99 -7.59 -2.98
C ALA A 171 -10.68 -8.34 -2.67
N ALA A 172 -10.72 -9.68 -2.57
CA ALA A 172 -9.51 -10.49 -2.37
C ALA A 172 -8.54 -10.37 -3.55
N LEU A 173 -9.04 -10.41 -4.79
CA LEU A 173 -8.24 -10.16 -6.00
C LEU A 173 -7.64 -8.74 -6.00
N GLY A 174 -8.43 -7.75 -5.60
CA GLY A 174 -7.99 -6.35 -5.48
C GLY A 174 -6.85 -6.20 -4.47
N VAL A 175 -7.03 -6.70 -3.24
CA VAL A 175 -5.99 -6.65 -2.18
C VAL A 175 -4.71 -7.38 -2.62
N GLY A 176 -4.82 -8.56 -3.24
CA GLY A 176 -3.66 -9.31 -3.71
C GLY A 176 -2.85 -8.58 -4.78
N THR A 177 -3.52 -7.85 -5.67
CA THR A 177 -2.86 -7.04 -6.70
C THR A 177 -2.32 -5.71 -6.16
N CYS A 178 -2.96 -5.12 -5.14
CA CYS A 178 -2.43 -3.96 -4.42
C CYS A 178 -1.14 -4.26 -3.65
N ASN A 179 -1.01 -5.46 -3.10
CA ASN A 179 0.22 -5.86 -2.41
C ASN A 179 1.43 -5.86 -3.35
N LYS A 180 1.25 -6.30 -4.61
CA LYS A 180 2.28 -6.19 -5.65
C LYS A 180 2.68 -4.75 -6.00
N LEU A 181 1.82 -3.78 -5.71
CA LEU A 181 2.12 -2.35 -5.93
C LEU A 181 2.98 -1.77 -4.80
N LEU A 182 3.08 -2.46 -3.67
CA LEU A 182 3.87 -2.06 -2.50
C LEU A 182 5.27 -2.69 -2.47
N GLU A 183 5.47 -3.79 -3.22
CA GLU A 183 6.78 -4.37 -3.57
C GLU A 183 7.59 -3.40 -4.45
#